data_AF-A0A2X1XRP8-F1
#
_entry.id   AF-A0A2X1XRP8-F1
#
_cell.length_a   1.000
_cell.length_b   1.000
_cell.length_c   1.000
_cell.angle_alpha   90.00
_cell.angle_beta   90.00
_cell.angle_gamma   90.00
#
_symmetry.space_group_name_H-M   'P 1'
#
loop_
_entity.id
_entity.type
_entity.pdbx_description
1 polymer ?
#
loop_
_entity_poly.entity_id
_entity_poly.type
_entity_poly.pdbx_seq_one_letter_code
_entity_poly.pdbx_strand_id
1 'polypeptide(L)'
;MTRKIKGKDYQVLTSMIDPLRYPSKDIVALYEHRWEIELGYREQKQYMLGNRLTLRSRLPELVRQELWGILLTYNLIRYQMVELVLQFKRELPSLSIEF
;
A
#
# COMPACT_ATOMS: atom_id res chain seq x y z
N MET A 1 -6.58 -10.05 19.25
CA MET A 1 -5.98 -8.86 19.87
C MET A 1 -6.79 -7.64 19.49
N THR A 2 -7.08 -6.71 20.41
CA THR A 2 -8.12 -5.67 20.22
C THR A 2 -7.54 -4.26 20.32
N ARG A 3 -7.93 -3.37 19.41
CA ARG A 3 -7.55 -1.95 19.38
C ARG A 3 -8.78 -1.08 19.21
N LYS A 4 -8.84 0.05 19.92
CA LYS A 4 -9.89 1.04 19.76
C LYS A 4 -9.42 2.17 18.84
N ILE A 5 -10.11 2.39 17.72
CA ILE A 5 -9.80 3.47 16.77
C ILE A 5 -11.07 4.32 16.61
N LYS A 6 -10.97 5.63 16.86
CA LYS A 6 -12.11 6.58 16.76
C LYS A 6 -13.37 6.08 17.48
N GLY A 7 -13.21 5.48 18.67
CA GLY A 7 -14.31 4.97 19.49
C GLY A 7 -14.86 3.60 19.08
N LYS A 8 -14.43 3.03 17.95
CA LYS A 8 -14.82 1.70 17.49
C LYS A 8 -13.75 0.67 17.83
N ASP A 9 -14.16 -0.50 18.30
CA ASP A 9 -13.26 -1.61 18.59
C ASP A 9 -12.98 -2.43 17.32
N TYR A 10 -11.70 -2.70 17.08
CA TYR A 10 -11.19 -3.49 15.98
C TYR A 10 -10.43 -4.68 16.55
N GLN A 11 -10.70 -5.86 16.01
CA GLN A 11 -10.00 -7.08 16.37
C GLN A 11 -9.06 -7.49 15.25
N VAL A 12 -7.80 -7.74 15.60
CA VAL A 12 -6.78 -8.32 14.72
C VAL A 12 -6.63 -9.79 15.07
N LEU A 13 -6.77 -10.63 14.06
CA LEU A 13 -6.56 -12.07 14.08
C LEU A 13 -5.26 -12.37 13.35
N THR A 14 -4.45 -13.28 13.88
CA THR A 14 -3.12 -13.60 13.34
C THR A 14 -2.82 -15.08 13.56
N SER A 15 -2.07 -15.67 12.62
CA SER A 15 -1.52 -17.03 12.74
C SER A 15 -0.21 -17.08 13.53
N MET A 16 0.31 -15.94 13.97
CA MET A 16 1.49 -15.87 14.85
C MET A 16 1.10 -16.29 16.27
N ILE A 17 1.50 -17.51 16.66
CA ILE A 17 1.06 -18.15 17.92
C ILE A 17 2.00 -17.92 19.11
N ASP A 18 3.25 -17.53 18.89
CA ASP A 18 4.26 -17.32 19.95
C ASP A 18 4.24 -15.87 20.44
N PRO A 19 3.74 -15.59 21.67
CA PRO A 19 3.61 -14.22 22.18
C PRO A 19 4.93 -13.59 22.62
N LEU A 20 5.96 -14.40 22.93
CA LEU A 20 7.29 -13.91 23.29
C LEU A 20 8.04 -13.44 22.04
N ARG A 21 7.88 -14.17 20.94
CA ARG A 21 8.48 -13.82 19.65
C ARG A 21 7.68 -12.76 18.89
N TYR A 22 6.36 -12.75 19.03
CA TYR A 22 5.46 -11.82 18.35
C TYR A 22 4.54 -11.12 19.35
N PRO A 23 5.04 -10.08 20.04
CA PRO A 23 4.23 -9.32 20.99
C PRO A 23 2.98 -8.77 20.33
N SER A 24 1.83 -8.86 21.03
CA SER A 24 0.55 -8.39 20.50
C SER A 24 0.56 -6.91 20.11
N LYS A 25 1.35 -6.08 20.78
CA LYS A 25 1.46 -4.65 20.47
C LYS A 25 2.12 -4.42 19.10
N ASP A 26 3.15 -5.19 18.79
CA ASP A 26 3.90 -5.06 17.55
C ASP A 26 3.07 -5.55 16.36
N ILE A 27 2.30 -6.63 16.53
CA ILE A 27 1.37 -7.11 15.49
C ILE A 27 0.27 -6.07 15.23
N VAL A 28 -0.29 -5.47 16.28
CA VAL A 28 -1.32 -4.43 16.14
C VAL A 28 -0.75 -3.20 15.44
N ALA A 29 0.45 -2.75 15.82
CA ALA A 29 1.14 -1.63 15.19
C ALA A 29 1.46 -1.92 13.71
N LEU A 30 1.96 -3.12 13.40
CA LEU A 30 2.22 -3.57 12.04
C LEU A 30 0.95 -3.54 11.19
N TYR A 31 -0.19 -3.94 11.77
CA TYR A 31 -1.47 -3.94 11.06
C TYR A 31 -1.94 -2.52 10.70
N GLU A 32 -1.44 -1.47 11.35
CA GLU A 32 -1.75 -0.08 10.99
C GLU A 32 -1.19 0.28 9.60
N HIS A 33 -0.02 -0.26 9.25
CA HIS A 33 0.60 -0.09 7.95
C HIS A 33 -0.18 -0.79 6.81
N ARG A 34 -1.15 -1.65 7.13
CA ARG A 34 -2.03 -2.25 6.10
C ARG A 34 -2.73 -1.17 5.28
N TRP A 35 -3.06 -0.02 5.88
CA TRP A 35 -3.76 1.06 5.17
C TRP A 35 -2.93 1.65 4.02
N GLU A 36 -1.61 1.49 4.03
CA GLU A 36 -0.71 1.96 2.97
C GLU A 36 -1.03 1.32 1.62
N ILE A 37 -1.47 0.06 1.59
CA ILE A 37 -1.86 -0.59 0.33
C ILE A 37 -3.13 0.03 -0.28
N GLU A 38 -4.07 0.44 0.57
CA GLU A 38 -5.31 1.08 0.12
C GLU A 38 -5.04 2.46 -0.46
N LEU A 39 -4.09 3.18 0.16
CA LEU A 39 -3.60 4.44 -0.38
C LEU A 39 -2.90 4.23 -1.72
N GLY A 40 -2.05 3.22 -1.85
CA GLY A 40 -1.40 2.90 -3.12
C GLY A 40 -2.39 2.55 -4.24
N TYR A 41 -3.47 1.82 -3.93
CA TYR A 41 -4.55 1.59 -4.89
C TYR A 41 -5.30 2.86 -5.28
N ARG A 42 -5.53 3.78 -4.33
CA ARG A 42 -6.10 5.09 -4.64
C ARG A 42 -5.19 5.85 -5.58
N GLU A 43 -3.89 5.87 -5.33
CA GLU A 43 -2.94 6.62 -6.14
C GLU A 43 -2.91 6.12 -7.59
N GLN A 44 -2.90 4.80 -7.77
CA GLN A 44 -2.95 4.17 -9.11
C GLN A 44 -4.24 4.55 -9.85
N LYS A 45 -5.40 4.43 -9.20
CA LYS A 45 -6.70 4.68 -9.85
C LYS A 45 -6.95 6.16 -10.13
N GLN A 46 -6.67 7.01 -9.14
CA GLN A 46 -7.04 8.42 -9.17
C GLN A 46 -6.00 9.27 -9.89
N TYR A 47 -4.71 9.08 -9.58
CA TYR A 47 -3.65 9.92 -10.13
C TYR A 47 -3.05 9.32 -11.39
N MET A 48 -2.53 8.09 -11.31
CA MET A 48 -1.83 7.49 -12.45
C MET A 48 -2.76 7.23 -13.64
N LEU A 49 -3.97 6.74 -13.39
CA LEU A 49 -4.99 6.53 -14.42
C LEU A 49 -5.92 7.73 -14.62
N GLY A 50 -5.74 8.82 -13.87
CA GLY A 50 -6.58 10.02 -13.99
C GLY A 50 -8.08 9.75 -13.81
N ASN A 51 -8.43 8.84 -12.88
CA ASN A 51 -9.78 8.37 -12.62
C ASN A 51 -10.48 7.67 -13.83
N ARG A 52 -9.71 7.31 -14.86
CA ARG A 52 -10.21 6.51 -15.99
C ARG A 52 -10.05 5.04 -15.65
N LEU A 53 -11.15 4.43 -15.21
CA LEU A 53 -11.18 3.00 -14.87
C LEU A 53 -11.33 2.08 -16.09
N THR A 54 -11.46 2.64 -17.29
CA THR A 54 -11.59 1.89 -18.53
C THR A 54 -10.22 1.54 -19.10
N LEU A 55 -9.92 0.25 -19.13
CA LEU A 55 -8.75 -0.32 -19.81
C LEU A 55 -8.98 -0.35 -21.33
N ARG A 56 -7.90 -0.28 -22.10
CA ARG A 56 -7.98 -0.16 -23.57
C ARG A 56 -8.37 -1.47 -24.23
N SER A 57 -7.89 -2.59 -23.70
CA SER A 57 -8.14 -3.89 -24.34
C SER A 57 -9.53 -4.45 -24.04
N ARG A 58 -10.10 -5.16 -25.01
CA ARG A 58 -11.35 -5.93 -24.89
C ARG A 58 -11.13 -7.44 -24.78
N LEU A 59 -9.87 -7.89 -24.85
CA LEU A 59 -9.48 -9.29 -24.70
C LEU A 59 -9.04 -9.55 -23.25
N PRO A 60 -9.60 -10.56 -22.54
CA PRO A 60 -9.28 -10.83 -21.14
C PRO A 60 -7.78 -11.00 -20.85
N GLU A 61 -7.04 -11.62 -21.75
CA GLU A 61 -5.59 -11.85 -21.65
C GLU A 61 -4.82 -10.53 -21.63
N LEU A 62 -5.16 -9.64 -22.56
CA LEU A 62 -4.52 -8.34 -22.71
C LEU A 62 -4.96 -7.36 -21.61
N VAL A 63 -6.18 -7.49 -21.09
CA VAL A 63 -6.64 -6.76 -19.90
C VAL A 63 -5.78 -7.13 -18.67
N ARG A 64 -5.48 -8.42 -18.47
CA ARG A 64 -4.57 -8.85 -17.40
C ARG A 64 -3.18 -8.26 -17.60
N GLN A 65 -2.65 -8.27 -18.83
CA GLN A 65 -1.36 -7.66 -19.15
C GLN A 65 -1.33 -6.16 -18.86
N GLU A 66 -2.38 -5.42 -19.22
CA GLU A 66 -2.49 -3.97 -18.96
C GLU A 66 -2.47 -3.68 -17.45
N LEU A 67 -3.21 -4.45 -16.65
CA LEU A 67 -3.18 -4.36 -15.18
C LEU A 67 -1.80 -4.61 -14.59
N TRP A 68 -1.09 -5.65 -15.09
CA TRP A 68 0.30 -5.90 -14.68
C TRP A 68 1.23 -4.76 -15.06
N GLY A 69 1.06 -4.17 -16.24
CA GLY A 69 1.83 -3.01 -16.67
C GLY A 69 1.63 -1.79 -15.76
N ILE A 70 0.38 -1.52 -15.34
CA ILE A 70 0.05 -0.44 -14.40
C ILE A 70 0.71 -0.70 -13.04
N LEU A 71 0.55 -1.90 -12.49
CA LEU A 71 1.15 -2.29 -11.22
C LEU A 71 2.67 -2.18 -11.24
N LEU A 72 3.31 -2.69 -12.30
CA LEU A 72 4.77 -2.62 -12.46
C LEU A 72 5.26 -1.17 -12.53
N THR A 73 4.61 -0.34 -13.35
CA THR A 73 5.00 1.05 -13.55
C THR A 73 4.86 1.86 -12.26
N TYR A 74 3.76 1.66 -11.52
CA TYR A 74 3.57 2.30 -10.22
C TYR A 74 4.67 1.91 -9.23
N ASN A 75 4.96 0.62 -9.10
CA ASN A 75 6.02 0.14 -8.19
C ASN A 75 7.41 0.65 -8.59
N LEU A 76 7.69 0.73 -9.90
CA LEU A 76 8.96 1.25 -10.42
C LEU A 76 9.17 2.73 -10.05
N ILE A 77 8.14 3.57 -10.25
CA ILE A 77 8.18 4.99 -9.87
C ILE A 77 8.42 5.13 -8.36
N ARG A 78 7.70 4.34 -7.55
CA ARG A 78 7.83 4.37 -6.09
C ARG A 78 9.20 3.91 -5.63
N TYR A 79 9.73 2.85 -6.23
CA TYR A 79 11.09 2.38 -5.96
C TYR A 79 12.13 3.47 -6.26
N GLN A 80 12.03 4.13 -7.41
CA GLN A 80 12.98 5.16 -7.81
C GLN A 80 12.88 6.41 -6.91
N MET A 81 11.69 6.78 -6.44
CA MET A 81 11.53 7.82 -5.42
C MET A 81 12.29 7.48 -4.13
N VAL A 82 12.17 6.24 -3.65
CA VAL A 82 12.87 5.79 -2.43
C VAL A 82 14.38 5.80 -2.64
N GLU A 83 14.87 5.29 -3.77
CA GLU A 83 16.31 5.32 -4.07
C GLU A 83 16.87 6.74 -4.09
N LEU A 84 16.18 7.69 -4.72
CA LEU A 84 16.60 9.09 -4.76
C LEU A 84 16.67 9.70 -3.36
N VAL A 85 15.68 9.45 -2.52
CA VAL A 85 15.68 9.95 -1.13
C VAL A 85 16.90 9.42 -0.37
N LEU A 86 17.18 8.12 -0.49
CA LEU A 86 18.33 7.47 0.15
C LEU A 86 19.65 8.07 -0.35
N GLN A 87 19.77 8.31 -1.66
CA GLN A 87 20.95 8.90 -2.27
C GLN A 87 21.22 10.34 -1.78
N PHE A 88 20.17 11.15 -1.63
CA PHE A 88 20.30 12.55 -1.24
C PHE A 88 20.22 12.79 0.28
N LYS A 89 20.19 11.73 1.10
CA LYS A 89 20.00 11.80 2.57
C LYS A 89 18.86 12.74 2.99
N ARG A 90 17.80 12.78 2.18
CA ARG A 90 16.59 13.52 2.52
C ARG A 90 15.68 12.62 3.36
N GLU A 91 14.79 13.24 4.12
CA GLU A 91 13.72 12.48 4.76
C GLU A 91 12.82 11.88 3.68
N LEU A 92 12.35 10.64 3.89
CA LEU A 92 11.34 10.05 3.03
C LEU A 92 10.13 10.98 3.06
N PRO A 93 9.67 11.52 1.91
CA PRO A 93 8.34 12.07 1.87
C PRO A 93 7.42 10.95 2.33
N SER A 94 6.50 11.27 3.24
CA SER A 94 5.52 10.30 3.73
C SER A 94 4.99 9.49 2.54
N LEU A 95 4.89 8.16 2.69
CA LEU A 95 4.40 7.31 1.59
C LEU A 95 3.02 7.78 1.11
N SER A 96 2.29 8.50 1.96
CA SER A 96 1.23 9.41 1.58
C SER A 96 1.83 10.68 0.98
N ILE A 97 1.71 10.88 -0.33
CA ILE A 97 1.79 12.26 -0.83
C ILE A 97 0.63 13.00 -0.16
N GLU A 98 0.92 13.81 0.86
CA GLU A 98 -0.08 14.67 1.48
C GLU A 98 -0.54 15.68 0.43
N PHE A 99 -1.78 15.50 -0.03
CA PHE A 99 -2.60 16.50 -0.72
C PHE A 99 -3.95 16.55 -0.02
#